data_AF-A0A9X5X836-F1
#
_entry.id   AF-A0A9X5X836-F1
#
_cell.length_a   1.000
_cell.length_b   1.000
_cell.length_c   1.000
_cell.angle_alpha   90.00
_cell.angle_beta   90.00
_cell.angle_gamma   90.00
#
_symmetry.space_group_name_H-M   'P 1'
#
loop_
_entity.id
_entity.type
_entity.pdbx_description
1 polymer ?
#
loop_
_entity_poly.entity_id
_entity_poly.type
_entity_poly.pdbx_seq_one_letter_code
_entity_poly.pdbx_strand_id
1 'polypeptide(L)' 'MRLKLLAAAVTAAAATLSLATSAQASHSWGGYHWARTSNPFTLQLGDNLSSNWKTYLSTASSDWSSSAVLDTTVVT' A
#
# COMPACT_ATOMS: atom_id res chain seq x y z
N MET A 1 13.92 9.58 -41.30
CA MET A 1 12.49 9.48 -40.90
C MET A 1 12.23 8.34 -39.91
N ARG A 2 12.70 7.11 -40.16
CA ARG A 2 12.49 5.93 -39.30
C ARG A 2 12.96 6.09 -37.84
N LEU A 3 14.11 6.72 -37.61
CA LEU A 3 14.64 6.93 -36.25
C LEU A 3 13.77 7.88 -35.40
N LYS A 4 13.20 8.93 -36.02
CA LYS A 4 12.27 9.86 -35.35
C LYS A 4 10.93 9.20 -35.01
N LEU A 5 10.47 8.31 -35.89
CA LEU A 5 9.26 7.49 -35.67
C LEU A 5 9.46 6.49 -34.51
N LEU A 6 10.63 5.84 -34.43
CA LEU A 6 10.97 4.93 -33.34
C LEU A 6 11.07 5.67 -31.99
N ALA A 7 11.71 6.84 -31.96
CA ALA A 7 11.80 7.66 -30.74
C ALA A 7 10.40 8.11 -30.26
N ALA A 8 9.52 8.53 -31.17
CA ALA A 8 8.15 8.90 -30.84
C ALA A 8 7.36 7.72 -30.25
N ALA A 9 7.53 6.51 -30.82
CA ALA A 9 6.88 5.30 -30.32
C ALA A 9 7.34 4.91 -28.89
N VAL A 10 8.65 5.01 -28.62
CA VAL A 10 9.20 4.73 -27.27
C VAL A 10 8.69 5.74 -26.25
N THR A 11 8.63 7.02 -26.62
CA THR A 11 8.15 8.09 -25.72
C THR A 11 6.66 7.92 -25.41
N ALA A 12 5.86 7.57 -26.42
CA ALA A 12 4.44 7.28 -26.24
C ALA A 12 4.22 6.04 -25.34
N ALA A 13 4.99 4.97 -25.55
CA ALA A 13 4.93 3.79 -24.69
C ALA A 13 5.31 4.13 -23.23
N ALA A 14 6.40 4.86 -23.01
CA ALA A 14 6.83 5.29 -21.68
C ALA A 14 5.77 6.15 -20.97
N ALA A 15 5.07 7.03 -21.69
CA ALA A 15 4.00 7.85 -21.12
C ALA A 15 2.79 7.03 -20.62
N THR A 16 2.51 5.87 -21.22
CA THR A 16 1.43 4.98 -20.75
C THR A 16 1.75 4.29 -19.43
N LEU A 17 3.04 4.02 -19.15
CA LEU A 17 3.48 3.41 -17.89
C LEU A 17 3.38 4.37 -16.69
N SER A 18 3.44 5.68 -16.94
CA SER A 18 3.29 6.70 -15.89
C SER A 18 1.85 6.98 -15.45
N LEU A 19 0.85 6.38 -16.09
CA LEU A 19 -0.57 6.57 -15.80
C LEU A 19 -1.13 5.49 -14.87
N ALA A 20 -0.32 4.92 -13.98
CA ALA A 20 -0.80 3.92 -13.02
C ALA A 20 -1.87 4.53 -12.10
N THR A 21 -3.14 4.23 -12.38
CA THR A 21 -4.27 4.67 -11.57
C THR A 21 -4.35 3.85 -10.29
N SER A 22 -4.76 4.48 -9.19
CA SER A 22 -5.03 3.78 -7.93
C SER A 22 -6.06 2.67 -8.14
N ALA A 23 -5.72 1.44 -7.75
CA ALA A 23 -6.67 0.32 -7.78
C ALA A 23 -7.88 0.67 -6.89
N GLN A 24 -9.05 0.75 -7.50
CA GLN A 24 -10.30 1.00 -6.78
C GLN A 24 -10.88 -0.34 -6.32
N ALA A 25 -11.20 -0.44 -5.03
CA ALA A 25 -11.91 -1.58 -4.48
C ALA A 25 -13.15 -1.08 -3.72
N SER A 26 -14.34 -1.57 -4.10
CA SER A 26 -15.54 -1.40 -3.28
C SER A 26 -15.54 -2.48 -2.21
N HIS A 27 -15.59 -2.09 -0.93
CA HIS A 27 -15.84 -3.02 0.15
C HIS A 27 -17.18 -2.68 0.81
N SER A 28 -18.09 -3.66 0.86
CA SER A 28 -19.36 -3.56 1.60
C SER A 28 -19.32 -4.55 2.75
N TRP A 29 -18.50 -4.24 3.75
CA TRP A 29 -18.43 -5.02 4.98
C TRP A 29 -19.46 -4.55 6.01
N GLY A 30 -20.54 -3.87 5.59
CA GLY A 30 -21.58 -3.39 6.53
C GLY A 30 -21.07 -2.51 7.67
N GLY A 31 -19.91 -1.86 7.53
CA GLY A 31 -19.26 -1.09 8.60
C GLY A 31 -18.57 -1.93 9.68
N TYR A 32 -18.40 -3.24 9.50
CA TYR A 32 -17.68 -4.07 10.46
C TYR A 32 -16.23 -3.61 10.61
N HIS A 33 -15.84 -3.40 11.86
CA HIS A 33 -14.48 -3.08 12.28
C HIS A 33 -14.17 -3.82 13.58
N TRP A 34 -12.89 -3.96 13.92
CA TRP A 34 -12.52 -4.47 15.24
C TRP A 34 -13.19 -3.66 16.34
N ALA A 35 -13.60 -4.32 17.43
CA ALA A 35 -14.17 -3.63 18.58
C ALA A 35 -13.13 -2.65 19.16
N ARG A 36 -13.55 -1.42 19.44
CA ARG A 36 -12.68 -0.36 19.98
C ARG A 36 -13.33 0.31 21.17
N THR A 37 -12.51 0.74 22.12
CA THR A 37 -12.91 1.61 23.24
C THR A 37 -12.42 3.05 23.07
N SER A 38 -11.50 3.31 22.13
CA SER A 38 -10.95 4.64 21.79
C SER A 38 -10.77 4.83 20.27
N ASN A 39 -10.61 6.08 19.83
CA ASN A 39 -10.29 6.42 18.44
C ASN A 39 -9.28 7.59 18.41
N PRO A 40 -8.05 7.40 17.87
CA PRO A 40 -7.52 6.17 17.29
C PRO A 40 -7.22 5.09 18.35
N PHE A 41 -6.97 3.86 17.88
CA PHE A 41 -6.46 2.76 18.69
C PHE A 41 -5.19 2.19 18.04
N THR A 42 -4.29 1.64 18.86
CA THR A 42 -3.01 1.10 18.42
C THR A 42 -2.99 -0.42 18.55
N LEU A 43 -2.57 -1.13 17.50
CA LEU A 43 -2.32 -2.57 17.51
C LEU A 43 -0.82 -2.88 17.48
N GLN A 44 -0.39 -3.83 18.32
CA GLN A 44 0.97 -4.36 18.27
C GLN A 44 1.08 -5.52 17.28
N LEU A 45 2.03 -5.44 16.36
CA LEU A 45 2.35 -6.49 15.38
C LEU A 45 3.63 -7.20 15.81
N GLY A 46 3.56 -8.51 16.09
CA GLY A 46 4.74 -9.28 16.49
C GLY A 46 5.70 -9.59 15.33
N ASP A 47 6.99 -9.33 15.50
CA ASP A 47 8.07 -9.64 14.56
C ASP A 47 8.53 -11.11 14.67
N ASN A 48 7.61 -12.02 14.34
CA ASN A 48 7.83 -13.48 14.38
C ASN A 48 8.11 -14.07 12.99
N LEU A 49 8.73 -13.28 12.10
CA LEU A 49 8.91 -13.62 10.70
C LEU A 49 10.39 -13.86 10.37
N SER A 50 10.65 -14.68 9.35
CA SER A 50 12.00 -14.83 8.82
C SER A 50 12.47 -13.55 8.12
N SER A 51 13.79 -13.39 7.95
CA SER A 51 14.40 -12.15 7.42
C SER A 51 13.79 -11.66 6.11
N ASN A 52 13.41 -12.57 5.23
CA ASN A 52 12.84 -12.27 3.92
C ASN A 52 11.46 -11.58 4.01
N TRP A 53 10.80 -11.64 5.17
CA TRP A 53 9.47 -11.08 5.40
C TRP A 53 9.47 -9.77 6.19
N LYS A 54 10.59 -9.40 6.82
CA LYS A 54 10.67 -8.22 7.70
C LYS A 54 10.33 -6.91 6.97
N THR A 55 10.79 -6.76 5.73
CA THR A 55 10.46 -5.57 4.92
C THR A 55 8.95 -5.47 4.69
N TYR A 56 8.28 -6.58 4.40
CA TYR A 56 6.83 -6.59 4.17
C TYR A 56 6.04 -6.31 5.46
N LEU A 57 6.52 -6.78 6.62
CA LEU A 57 5.94 -6.42 7.92
C LEU A 57 6.02 -4.91 8.16
N SER A 58 7.18 -4.31 7.91
CA SER A 58 7.38 -2.86 8.03
C SER A 58 6.49 -2.08 7.07
N THR A 59 6.43 -2.48 5.79
CA THR A 59 5.55 -1.86 4.80
C THR A 59 4.08 -1.95 5.21
N ALA A 60 3.62 -3.14 5.61
CA ALA A 60 2.24 -3.31 6.06
C ALA A 60 1.93 -2.44 7.28
N SER A 61 2.84 -2.37 8.26
CA SER A 61 2.67 -1.51 9.43
C SER A 61 2.51 -0.03 9.03
N SER A 62 3.39 0.47 8.16
CA SER A 62 3.31 1.83 7.64
C SER A 62 2.01 2.11 6.87
N ASP A 63 1.58 1.17 6.02
CA ASP A 63 0.37 1.33 5.21
C ASP A 63 -0.88 1.38 6.09
N TRP A 64 -0.99 0.50 7.09
CA TRP A 64 -2.12 0.48 8.03
C TRP A 64 -2.14 1.71 8.96
N SER A 65 -0.97 2.20 9.37
CA SER A 65 -0.82 3.43 10.18
C SER A 65 -1.15 4.72 9.43
N SER A 66 -1.38 4.67 8.10
CA SER A 66 -1.91 5.83 7.35
C SER A 66 -3.39 6.12 7.67
N SER A 67 -4.07 5.21 8.38
CA SER A 67 -5.44 5.38 8.82
C SER A 67 -5.57 6.44 9.91
N ALA A 68 -6.62 7.27 9.85
CA ALA A 68 -6.96 8.18 10.96
C ALA A 68 -7.58 7.47 12.18
N VAL A 69 -7.83 6.15 12.08
CA VAL A 69 -8.56 5.37 13.10
C VAL A 69 -7.69 4.27 13.73
N LEU A 70 -6.75 3.71 12.97
CA LEU A 70 -5.89 2.61 13.37
C LEU A 70 -4.44 3.06 13.27
N ASP A 71 -3.66 2.79 14.30
CA ASP A 71 -2.21 2.81 14.25
C ASP A 71 -1.64 1.42 14.55
N THR A 72 -0.44 1.14 14.07
CA THR A 72 0.25 -0.13 14.31
C THR A 72 1.70 0.10 14.73
N THR A 73 2.20 -0.76 15.61
CA THR A 73 3.61 -0.74 16.02
C THR A 73 4.18 -2.15 15.94
N VAL A 74 5.35 -2.31 15.34
CA VAL A 74 6.06 -3.59 15.33
C VAL A 74 6.75 -3.81 16.68
N VAL A 75 6.54 -4.98 17.28
CA VAL A 75 7.11 -5.39 18.58
C VAL A 75 7.83 -6.73 18.44
N THR A 76 8.88 -6.93 19.23
CA THR A 76 9.67 -8.17 19.29
C THR A 76 9.16 -9.15 20.32
#